data_AF-A0A1H0IYW8-F1
#
_entry.id   AF-A0A1H0IYW8-F1
#
_cell.length_a   1.000
_cell.length_b   1.000
_cell.length_c   1.000
_cell.angle_alpha   90.00
_cell.angle_beta   90.00
_cell.angle_gamma   90.00
#
_symmetry.space_group_name_H-M   'P 1'
#
loop_
_entity.id
_entity.type
_entity.pdbx_description
1 polymer ?
#
loop_
_entity_poly.entity_id
_entity_poly.type
_entity_poly.pdbx_seq_one_letter_code
_entity_poly.pdbx_strand_id
1 'polypeptide(L)'
;MMAHWVLLRLEEVKYFMRNATIISLILCSLFCKAQKEVSIVAKFKALKTFVPYPFLPNDSVIRFQKRKYLVKTKAYLENGEFIGVDIWNALGYVEYTKNELSRFSELFYTNNEIDLAKTAKIIDDKDFNIDSKTYRIRFFNKKRKEIYFFAGIDPEYLHIIRYK
;
A
#
# COMPACT_ATOMS: atom_id res chain seq x y z
N MET A 1 -15.54 -3.68 66.94
CA MET A 1 -14.28 -4.11 66.28
C MET A 1 -14.46 -4.66 64.86
N MET A 2 -15.61 -5.25 64.49
CA MET A 2 -15.84 -5.76 63.12
C MET A 2 -15.92 -4.69 62.02
N ALA A 3 -16.49 -3.50 62.30
CA ALA A 3 -16.72 -2.49 61.27
C ALA A 3 -15.43 -1.92 60.63
N HIS A 4 -14.33 -1.86 61.39
CA HIS A 4 -13.04 -1.35 60.89
C HIS A 4 -12.37 -2.30 59.90
N TRP A 5 -12.49 -3.62 60.13
CA TRP A 5 -11.97 -4.65 59.24
C TRP A 5 -12.71 -4.72 57.90
N VAL A 6 -14.00 -4.39 57.87
CA VAL A 6 -14.80 -4.35 56.64
C VAL A 6 -14.42 -3.15 55.78
N LEU A 7 -14.16 -1.99 56.39
CA LEU A 7 -13.71 -0.78 55.69
C LEU A 7 -12.34 -0.96 55.03
N LEU A 8 -11.37 -1.56 55.74
CA LEU A 8 -10.04 -1.84 55.19
C LEU A 8 -10.09 -2.79 53.98
N ARG A 9 -10.91 -3.85 54.03
CA ARG A 9 -11.11 -4.74 52.87
C ARG A 9 -11.73 -4.03 51.67
N LEU A 10 -12.66 -3.11 51.89
CA LEU A 10 -13.30 -2.38 50.78
C LEU A 10 -12.34 -1.39 50.12
N GLU A 11 -11.42 -0.79 50.86
CA GLU A 11 -10.37 0.07 50.31
C GLU A 11 -9.33 -0.72 49.52
N GLU A 12 -8.89 -1.89 50.00
CA GLU A 12 -7.99 -2.78 49.27
C GLU A 12 -8.60 -3.26 47.94
N VAL A 13 -9.89 -3.63 47.93
CA VAL A 13 -10.58 -4.04 46.71
C VAL A 13 -10.71 -2.88 45.72
N LYS A 14 -11.04 -1.66 46.19
CA LYS A 14 -11.07 -0.46 45.32
C LYS A 14 -9.71 -0.15 44.73
N TYR A 15 -8.64 -0.27 45.52
CA TYR A 15 -7.27 -0.04 45.07
C TYR A 15 -6.85 -1.07 44.01
N PHE A 16 -7.17 -2.35 44.23
CA PHE A 16 -6.88 -3.43 43.28
C PHE A 16 -7.66 -3.25 41.96
N MET A 17 -8.96 -2.94 42.03
CA MET A 17 -9.80 -2.72 40.84
C MET A 17 -9.33 -1.51 40.02
N ARG A 18 -8.88 -0.44 40.68
CA ARG A 18 -8.32 0.76 40.03
C ARG A 18 -6.99 0.47 39.33
N ASN A 19 -6.12 -0.31 39.96
CA ASN A 19 -4.84 -0.70 39.35
C ASN A 19 -5.05 -1.66 38.16
N ALA A 20 -5.99 -2.61 38.27
CA ALA A 20 -6.34 -3.51 37.17
C ALA A 20 -6.91 -2.76 35.95
N THR A 21 -7.72 -1.71 36.16
CA THR A 21 -8.23 -0.87 35.07
C THR A 21 -7.11 -0.07 34.39
N ILE A 22 -6.18 0.50 35.16
CA ILE A 22 -5.02 1.22 34.61
C ILE A 22 -4.12 0.27 33.79
N ILE A 23 -3.85 -0.94 34.30
CA ILE A 23 -3.04 -1.94 33.59
C ILE A 23 -3.72 -2.37 32.29
N SER A 24 -5.03 -2.60 32.31
CA SER A 24 -5.83 -2.93 31.11
C SER A 24 -5.77 -1.84 30.04
N LEU A 25 -5.89 -0.56 30.43
CA LEU A 25 -5.78 0.58 29.52
C LEU A 25 -4.39 0.71 28.90
N ILE A 26 -3.33 0.52 29.68
CA ILE A 26 -1.94 0.54 29.19
C ILE A 26 -1.72 -0.62 28.21
N LEU A 27 -2.17 -1.83 28.55
CA LEU A 27 -2.06 -2.98 27.64
C LEU A 27 -2.80 -2.74 26.32
N CYS A 28 -4.04 -2.25 26.36
CA CYS A 28 -4.81 -1.93 25.15
C CYS A 28 -4.12 -0.89 24.27
N SER A 29 -3.49 0.13 24.86
CA SER A 29 -2.76 1.15 24.10
C SER A 29 -1.51 0.63 23.40
N LEU A 30 -0.86 -0.40 23.96
CA LEU A 30 0.33 -1.03 23.37
C LEU A 30 0.00 -1.93 22.17
N PHE A 31 -1.20 -2.51 22.13
CA PHE A 31 -1.64 -3.37 21.03
C PHE A 31 -2.34 -2.62 19.89
N CYS A 32 -2.74 -1.37 20.11
CA CYS A 32 -3.35 -0.54 19.07
C CYS A 32 -2.28 0.16 18.22
N LYS A 33 -1.57 -0.60 17.37
CA LYS A 33 -0.84 0.03 16.27
C LYS A 33 -1.86 0.64 15.32
N ALA A 34 -2.00 1.96 15.36
CA ALA A 34 -2.87 2.70 14.47
C ALA A 34 -2.49 2.42 13.01
N GLN A 35 -3.37 1.73 12.28
CA GLN A 35 -3.21 1.51 10.85
C GLN A 35 -3.39 2.85 10.13
N LYS A 36 -2.47 3.20 9.24
CA LYS A 36 -2.52 4.46 8.51
C LYS A 36 -3.12 4.23 7.13
N GLU A 37 -4.32 4.75 6.89
CA GLU A 37 -4.89 4.80 5.55
C GLU A 37 -4.25 5.93 4.73
N VAL A 38 -3.87 5.64 3.49
CA VAL A 38 -3.28 6.58 2.55
C VAL A 38 -4.00 6.51 1.20
N SER A 39 -4.24 7.68 0.60
CA SER A 39 -4.83 7.77 -0.74
C SER A 39 -3.77 7.53 -1.80
N ILE A 40 -4.08 6.67 -2.76
CA ILE A 40 -3.21 6.35 -3.90
C ILE A 40 -3.40 7.41 -4.98
N VAL A 41 -2.29 7.91 -5.52
CA VAL A 41 -2.27 8.88 -6.64
C VAL A 41 -1.73 8.28 -7.93
N ALA A 42 -0.94 7.21 -7.83
CA ALA A 42 -0.52 6.48 -9.02
C ALA A 42 -0.17 5.03 -8.68
N LYS A 43 -0.43 4.14 -9.63
CA LYS A 43 -0.03 2.72 -9.58
C LYS A 43 0.84 2.41 -10.78
N PHE A 44 1.93 1.71 -10.55
CA PHE A 44 2.90 1.35 -11.57
C PHE A 44 3.03 -0.17 -11.58
N LYS A 45 3.09 -0.73 -12.78
CA LYS A 45 3.54 -2.10 -12.99
C LYS A 45 4.78 -2.08 -13.87
N ALA A 46 5.86 -2.67 -13.38
CA ALA A 46 7.12 -2.67 -14.08
C ALA A 46 7.65 -4.10 -14.27
N LEU A 47 7.93 -4.46 -15.51
CA LEU A 47 8.44 -5.78 -15.89
C LEU A 47 9.93 -5.86 -15.59
N LYS A 48 10.36 -6.92 -14.92
CA LYS A 48 11.77 -7.23 -14.70
C LYS A 48 12.42 -7.52 -16.04
N THR A 49 13.41 -6.72 -16.42
CA THR A 49 14.12 -6.92 -17.68
C THR A 49 15.40 -7.71 -17.43
N PHE A 50 15.57 -8.80 -18.17
CA PHE A 50 16.90 -9.39 -18.39
C PHE A 50 17.57 -8.53 -19.46
N VAL A 51 18.77 -8.00 -19.20
CA VAL A 51 19.44 -7.10 -20.15
C VAL A 51 20.19 -7.95 -21.18
N PRO A 52 19.67 -8.07 -22.42
CA PRO A 52 20.56 -7.99 -23.57
C PRO A 52 20.16 -6.92 -24.61
N TYR A 53 19.00 -6.26 -24.46
CA TYR A 53 18.54 -5.24 -25.41
C TYR A 53 18.68 -3.81 -24.89
N PRO A 54 19.01 -2.84 -25.75
CA PRO A 54 19.07 -1.43 -25.38
C PRO A 54 17.66 -0.90 -25.10
N PHE A 55 17.51 -0.17 -23.99
CA PHE A 55 16.31 0.62 -23.70
C PHE A 55 16.21 1.78 -24.69
N LEU A 56 14.98 2.09 -25.11
CA LEU A 56 14.72 3.28 -25.91
C LEU A 56 14.85 4.54 -25.04
N PRO A 57 15.19 5.71 -25.60
CA PRO A 57 15.32 6.96 -24.83
C PRO A 57 14.07 7.34 -24.03
N ASN A 58 12.90 6.95 -24.51
CA ASN A 58 11.61 7.25 -23.89
C ASN A 58 11.18 6.19 -22.85
N ASP A 59 11.96 5.11 -22.67
CA ASP A 59 11.63 4.05 -21.71
C ASP A 59 11.68 4.57 -20.27
N SER A 60 10.57 4.39 -19.54
CA SER A 60 10.55 4.69 -18.11
C SER A 60 11.13 3.50 -17.34
N VAL A 61 12.40 3.62 -16.94
CA VAL A 61 13.13 2.55 -16.23
C VAL A 61 13.23 2.83 -14.73
N ILE A 62 12.88 1.84 -13.92
CA ILE A 62 12.98 1.86 -12.47
C ILE A 62 14.12 0.94 -12.02
N ARG A 63 14.98 1.45 -11.14
CA ARG A 63 16.03 0.65 -10.50
C ARG A 63 15.59 0.21 -9.11
N PHE A 64 15.58 -1.10 -8.88
CA PHE A 64 15.21 -1.68 -7.60
C PHE A 64 16.16 -2.84 -7.27
N GLN A 65 16.82 -2.77 -6.10
CA GLN A 65 17.79 -3.78 -5.64
C GLN A 65 18.81 -4.21 -6.71
N LYS A 66 19.46 -3.22 -7.36
CA LYS A 66 20.44 -3.41 -8.46
C LYS A 66 19.87 -4.00 -9.77
N ARG A 67 18.57 -4.29 -9.83
CA ARG A 67 17.87 -4.74 -11.04
C ARG A 67 17.16 -3.59 -11.72
N LYS A 68 17.01 -3.68 -13.04
CA LYS A 68 16.25 -2.74 -13.85
C LYS A 68 14.87 -3.32 -14.16
N TYR A 69 13.87 -2.45 -14.12
CA TYR A 69 12.49 -2.77 -14.43
C TYR A 69 11.97 -1.74 -15.44
N LEU A 70 11.32 -2.20 -16.49
CA LEU A 70 10.68 -1.35 -17.48
C LEU A 70 9.23 -1.12 -17.08
N VAL A 71 8.82 0.13 -16.91
CA VAL A 71 7.42 0.45 -16.59
C VAL A 71 6.53 0.06 -17.77
N LYS A 72 5.62 -0.87 -17.54
CA LYS A 72 4.62 -1.33 -18.52
C LYS A 72 3.39 -0.45 -18.47
N THR A 73 2.88 -0.21 -17.28
CA THR A 73 1.71 0.63 -17.07
C THR A 73 1.88 1.59 -15.92
N LYS A 74 1.26 2.76 -16.04
CA LYS A 74 1.20 3.79 -15.02
C LYS A 74 -0.20 4.40 -14.98
N ALA A 75 -1.01 3.96 -14.03
CA ALA A 75 -2.35 4.48 -13.81
C ALA A 75 -2.31 5.67 -12.85
N TYR A 76 -3.04 6.73 -13.18
CA TYR A 76 -3.09 7.98 -12.42
C TYR A 76 -4.45 8.16 -11.75
N LEU A 77 -4.41 8.59 -10.49
CA LEU A 77 -5.59 8.86 -9.70
C LEU A 77 -5.50 10.26 -9.08
N GLU A 78 -6.60 11.01 -9.17
CA GLU A 78 -6.78 12.29 -8.52
C GLU A 78 -7.99 12.23 -7.59
N ASN A 79 -7.77 12.48 -6.30
CA ASN A 79 -8.81 12.44 -5.27
C ASN A 79 -9.62 11.12 -5.25
N GLY A 80 -8.96 10.00 -5.58
CA GLY A 80 -9.59 8.68 -5.66
C GLY A 80 -10.34 8.41 -6.97
N GLU A 81 -10.32 9.35 -7.91
CA GLU A 81 -10.82 9.16 -9.27
C GLU A 81 -9.70 8.83 -10.24
N PHE A 82 -9.93 7.84 -11.09
CA PHE A 82 -9.02 7.52 -12.18
C PHE A 82 -9.10 8.62 -13.25
N ILE A 83 -7.93 9.17 -13.64
CA ILE A 83 -7.84 10.26 -14.62
C ILE A 83 -7.16 9.87 -15.93
N GLY A 84 -6.35 8.81 -15.93
CA GLY A 84 -5.67 8.32 -17.13
C GLY A 84 -4.61 7.26 -16.85
N VAL A 85 -4.00 6.75 -17.91
CA VAL A 85 -2.97 5.71 -17.86
C VAL A 85 -1.94 5.86 -18.99
N ASP A 86 -0.67 5.62 -18.69
CA ASP A 86 0.36 5.40 -19.71
C ASP A 86 0.57 3.90 -19.89
N ILE A 87 0.58 3.43 -21.14
CA ILE A 87 0.80 2.03 -21.50
C ILE A 87 1.97 1.94 -22.47
N TRP A 88 2.97 1.14 -22.11
CA TRP A 88 4.10 0.83 -22.97
C TRP A 88 3.70 -0.22 -24.01
N ASN A 89 3.94 0.08 -25.28
CA ASN A 89 3.81 -0.84 -26.41
C ASN A 89 5.09 -0.83 -27.27
N ALA A 90 5.09 -1.56 -28.38
CA ALA A 90 6.26 -1.68 -29.26
C ALA A 90 6.73 -0.36 -29.90
N LEU A 91 5.84 0.64 -30.01
CA LEU A 91 6.14 1.97 -30.59
C LEU A 91 6.47 3.02 -29.53
N GLY A 92 6.30 2.72 -28.25
CA GLY A 92 6.56 3.62 -27.13
C GLY A 92 5.41 3.66 -26.12
N TYR A 93 5.32 4.75 -25.37
CA TYR A 93 4.20 4.96 -24.44
C TYR A 93 3.02 5.60 -25.17
N VAL A 94 1.84 5.05 -24.93
CA VAL A 94 0.57 5.64 -25.30
C VAL A 94 -0.15 6.07 -24.03
N GLU A 95 -0.50 7.35 -23.98
CA GLU A 95 -1.31 7.92 -22.90
C GLU A 95 -2.78 7.83 -23.29
N TYR A 96 -3.62 7.42 -22.34
CA TYR A 96 -5.07 7.46 -22.48
C TYR A 96 -5.70 8.19 -21.29
N THR A 97 -6.58 9.14 -21.58
CA THR A 97 -7.37 9.86 -20.58
C THR A 97 -8.59 9.05 -20.13
N LYS A 98 -9.18 9.42 -18.99
CA LYS A 98 -10.45 8.84 -18.47
C LYS A 98 -11.56 8.81 -19.54
N ASN A 99 -11.70 9.88 -20.32
CA ASN A 99 -12.75 10.01 -21.33
C ASN A 99 -12.53 9.11 -22.55
N GLU A 100 -11.28 8.84 -22.90
CA GLU A 100 -10.96 7.87 -23.96
C GLU A 100 -11.19 6.46 -23.45
N LEU A 101 -10.79 6.19 -22.21
CA LEU A 101 -10.89 4.89 -21.56
C LEU A 101 -12.32 4.46 -21.24
N SER A 102 -13.27 5.40 -21.12
CA SER A 102 -14.69 5.08 -20.94
C SER A 102 -15.30 4.36 -22.15
N ARG A 103 -14.62 4.35 -23.29
CA ARG A 103 -15.04 3.67 -24.53
C ARG A 103 -14.54 2.24 -24.62
N PHE A 104 -13.63 1.85 -23.74
CA PHE A 104 -13.01 0.52 -23.75
C PHE A 104 -13.76 -0.44 -22.82
N SER A 105 -13.70 -1.73 -23.14
CA SER A 105 -14.29 -2.79 -22.34
C SER A 105 -13.43 -3.11 -21.11
N GLU A 106 -14.01 -3.80 -20.13
CA GLU A 106 -13.30 -4.32 -18.96
C GLU A 106 -12.08 -5.20 -19.34
N LEU A 107 -12.19 -5.93 -20.46
CA LEU A 107 -11.08 -6.73 -21.00
C LEU A 107 -9.86 -5.87 -21.33
N PHE A 108 -10.02 -4.61 -21.73
CA PHE A 108 -8.89 -3.71 -21.98
C PHE A 108 -8.10 -3.46 -20.69
N TYR A 109 -8.79 -3.21 -19.57
CA TYR A 109 -8.15 -2.98 -18.28
C TYR A 109 -7.42 -4.24 -17.79
N THR A 110 -8.04 -5.40 -17.95
CA THR A 110 -7.43 -6.69 -17.58
C THR A 110 -6.21 -7.00 -18.45
N ASN A 111 -6.32 -6.88 -19.77
CA ASN A 111 -5.24 -7.20 -20.71
C ASN A 111 -4.04 -6.25 -20.59
N ASN A 112 -4.31 -4.99 -20.23
CA ASN A 112 -3.26 -4.00 -19.97
C ASN A 112 -2.90 -3.92 -18.48
N GLU A 113 -3.45 -4.78 -17.64
CA GLU A 113 -3.08 -4.91 -16.23
C GLU A 113 -3.21 -3.58 -15.45
N ILE A 114 -4.27 -2.83 -15.76
CA ILE A 114 -4.59 -1.54 -15.16
C ILE A 114 -5.38 -1.78 -13.87
N ASP A 115 -4.74 -1.47 -12.73
CA ASP A 115 -5.34 -1.61 -11.41
C ASP A 115 -5.80 -0.25 -10.89
N LEU A 116 -7.05 -0.17 -10.44
CA LEU A 116 -7.73 1.07 -10.03
C LEU A 116 -7.93 1.20 -8.51
N ALA A 117 -7.23 0.41 -7.69
CA ALA A 117 -7.33 0.54 -6.24
C ALA A 117 -7.03 1.96 -5.77
N LYS A 118 -7.88 2.49 -4.90
CA LYS A 118 -7.91 3.92 -4.53
C LYS A 118 -7.17 4.23 -3.24
N THR A 119 -7.17 3.29 -2.30
CA THR A 119 -6.57 3.48 -0.98
C THR A 119 -5.69 2.29 -0.63
N ALA A 120 -4.70 2.56 0.23
CA ALA A 120 -3.90 1.54 0.87
C ALA A 120 -3.92 1.77 2.38
N LYS A 121 -4.02 0.69 3.16
CA LYS A 121 -3.86 0.75 4.61
C LYS A 121 -2.49 0.21 4.99
N ILE A 122 -1.60 1.08 5.44
CA ILE A 122 -0.29 0.70 5.96
C ILE A 122 -0.54 0.10 7.35
N ILE A 123 -0.30 -1.20 7.48
CA ILE A 123 -0.51 -1.94 8.73
C ILE A 123 0.69 -1.73 9.65
N ASP A 124 1.89 -1.91 9.10
CA ASP A 124 3.16 -1.66 9.77
C ASP A 124 4.29 -1.31 8.78
N ASP A 125 5.55 -1.48 9.20
CA ASP A 125 6.74 -1.21 8.38
C ASP A 125 7.00 -2.26 7.29
N LYS A 126 6.31 -3.39 7.34
CA LYS A 126 6.52 -4.55 6.46
C LYS A 126 5.30 -4.90 5.64
N ASP A 127 4.10 -4.56 6.08
CA ASP A 127 2.86 -5.00 5.47
C ASP A 127 1.88 -3.85 5.27
N PHE A 128 1.12 -3.95 4.18
CA PHE A 128 0.05 -3.03 3.83
C PHE A 128 -1.08 -3.78 3.13
N ASN A 129 -2.28 -3.22 3.19
CA ASN A 129 -3.47 -3.79 2.59
C ASN A 129 -3.97 -2.91 1.44
N ILE A 130 -4.38 -3.55 0.35
CA ILE A 130 -5.05 -2.95 -0.80
C ILE A 130 -6.16 -3.88 -1.26
N ASP A 131 -7.37 -3.34 -1.40
CA ASP A 131 -8.57 -4.09 -1.81
C ASP A 131 -8.74 -5.39 -1.00
N SER A 132 -8.57 -5.29 0.32
CA SER A 132 -8.64 -6.41 1.26
C SER A 132 -7.56 -7.47 1.11
N LYS A 133 -6.56 -7.28 0.23
CA LYS A 133 -5.38 -8.15 0.10
C LYS A 133 -4.18 -7.53 0.80
N THR A 134 -3.51 -8.33 1.64
CA THR A 134 -2.29 -7.91 2.33
C THR A 134 -1.06 -8.27 1.52
N TYR A 135 -0.17 -7.30 1.36
CA TYR A 135 1.07 -7.43 0.62
C TYR A 135 2.26 -7.08 1.50
N ARG A 136 3.36 -7.79 1.27
CA ARG A 136 4.63 -7.48 1.91
C ARG A 136 5.38 -6.38 1.16
N ILE A 137 5.74 -5.35 1.90
CA ILE A 137 6.54 -4.22 1.48
C ILE A 137 7.97 -4.67 1.29
N ARG A 138 8.50 -4.40 0.10
CA ARG A 138 9.90 -4.68 -0.25
C ARG A 138 10.77 -3.45 -0.08
N PHE A 139 10.21 -2.27 -0.30
CA PHE A 139 10.91 -1.01 -0.06
C PHE A 139 9.95 0.16 0.05
N PHE A 140 10.27 1.08 0.97
CA PHE A 140 9.60 2.36 1.12
C PHE A 140 10.52 3.48 0.62
N ASN A 141 10.11 4.16 -0.45
CA ASN A 141 10.73 5.40 -0.86
C ASN A 141 9.96 6.58 -0.25
N LYS A 142 10.35 6.99 0.96
CA LYS A 142 9.70 8.10 1.68
C LYS A 142 9.75 9.43 0.93
N LYS A 143 10.83 9.70 0.17
CA LYS A 143 11.00 10.94 -0.60
C LYS A 143 9.97 11.06 -1.74
N ARG A 144 9.71 9.96 -2.44
CA ARG A 144 8.74 9.91 -3.54
C ARG A 144 7.34 9.48 -3.10
N LYS A 145 7.17 9.15 -1.81
CA LYS A 145 5.96 8.53 -1.23
C LYS A 145 5.55 7.30 -2.03
N GLU A 146 6.49 6.38 -2.25
CA GLU A 146 6.27 5.16 -3.03
C GLU A 146 6.49 3.90 -2.17
N ILE A 147 5.61 2.92 -2.35
CA ILE A 147 5.69 1.58 -1.77
C ILE A 147 5.95 0.59 -2.89
N TYR A 148 7.00 -0.23 -2.75
CA TYR A 148 7.44 -1.21 -3.73
C TYR A 148 7.12 -2.61 -3.20
N PHE A 149 6.49 -3.46 -4.02
CA PHE A 149 6.08 -4.81 -3.63
C PHE A 149 5.96 -5.75 -4.84
N PHE A 150 5.83 -7.04 -4.56
CA PHE A 150 5.51 -8.07 -5.55
C PHE A 150 4.12 -8.62 -5.24
N ALA A 151 3.29 -8.85 -6.26
CA ALA A 151 1.98 -9.47 -6.10
C ALA A 151 2.08 -10.97 -6.43
N GLY A 152 1.64 -11.83 -5.52
CA GLY A 152 1.66 -13.29 -5.71
C GLY A 152 3.05 -13.94 -5.60
N ILE A 153 3.19 -15.13 -6.19
CA ILE A 153 4.42 -15.95 -6.17
C ILE A 153 5.41 -15.51 -7.25
N ASP A 154 4.96 -14.76 -8.27
CA ASP A 154 5.78 -14.42 -9.42
C ASP A 154 6.51 -13.07 -9.26
N PRO A 155 7.85 -13.05 -9.10
CA PRO A 155 8.63 -11.84 -8.89
C PRO A 155 8.97 -11.10 -10.19
N GLU A 156 8.36 -11.49 -11.32
CA GLU A 156 8.62 -10.85 -12.61
C GLU A 156 8.15 -9.39 -12.64
N TYR A 157 7.06 -9.06 -11.94
CA TYR A 157 6.52 -7.71 -11.93
C TYR A 157 6.75 -7.00 -10.60
N LEU A 158 7.46 -5.88 -10.65
CA LEU A 158 7.53 -4.94 -9.55
C LEU A 158 6.30 -4.03 -9.59
N HIS A 159 5.49 -4.12 -8.54
CA HIS A 159 4.36 -3.22 -8.35
C HIS A 159 4.80 -2.05 -7.47
N ILE A 160 4.36 -0.85 -7.83
CA ILE A 160 4.70 0.36 -7.09
C ILE A 160 3.45 1.19 -6.92
N ILE A 161 3.26 1.74 -5.74
CA ILE A 161 2.14 2.59 -5.42
C ILE A 161 2.66 3.89 -4.86
N ARG A 162 2.21 4.99 -5.44
CA ARG A 162 2.48 6.34 -4.96
C ARG A 162 1.29 6.87 -4.19
N TYR A 163 1.52 7.50 -3.05
CA TYR A 163 0.48 7.97 -2.14
C TYR A 163 0.65 9.44 -1.71
N LYS A 164 -0.43 10.06 -1.18
CA LYS A 164 -0.43 11.41 -0.60
C LYS A 164 0.12 11.45 0.82
#